data_AF-A0A2U2J654-F1
#
_entry.id   AF-A0A2U2J654-F1
#
_cell.length_a   1.000
_cell.length_b   1.000
_cell.length_c   1.000
_cell.angle_alpha   90.00
_cell.angle_beta   90.00
_cell.angle_gamma   90.00
#
_symmetry.space_group_name_H-M   'P 1'
#
loop_
_entity.id
_entity.type
_entity.pdbx_description
1 polymer ?
#
loop_
_entity_poly.entity_id
_entity_poly.type
_entity_poly.pdbx_seq_one_letter_code
_entity_poly.pdbx_strand_id
1 'polypeptide(L)'
;MTIEQRPDGILHIVADGQLTTEEYVDFVPRFERLADQPRPVLIELGPGFTGWTLGALWRDLQFDVEHRKQFGRIAIVGDKEWEKWGTEASAPLFPAEMRFFEKAGASDAEAWLHNAPREERP
;
A
#
# COMPACT_ATOMS: atom_id res chain seq x y z
N MET A 1 8.43 -1.71 -8.89
CA MET A 1 7.66 -0.94 -7.89
C MET A 1 8.28 0.44 -7.70
N THR A 2 7.48 1.50 -7.65
CA THR A 2 7.93 2.88 -7.40
C THR A 2 7.22 3.48 -6.19
N ILE A 3 7.85 4.50 -5.57
CA ILE A 3 7.26 5.28 -4.48
C ILE A 3 7.60 6.75 -4.66
N GLU A 4 6.60 7.60 -4.46
CA GLU A 4 6.71 9.04 -4.46
C GLU A 4 5.88 9.66 -3.34
N GLN A 5 6.36 10.77 -2.78
CA GLN A 5 5.56 11.58 -1.87
C GLN A 5 4.86 12.68 -2.66
N ARG A 6 3.54 12.69 -2.61
CA ARG A 6 2.73 13.75 -3.23
C ARG A 6 2.72 15.02 -2.37
N PRO A 7 2.46 16.21 -2.97
CA PRO A 7 2.41 17.49 -2.25
C PRO A 7 1.37 17.54 -1.13
N ASP A 8 0.33 16.70 -1.21
CA ASP A 8 -0.76 16.56 -0.25
C ASP A 8 -0.40 15.63 0.93
N GLY A 9 0.83 15.10 0.96
CA GLY A 9 1.35 14.25 2.01
C GLY A 9 1.05 12.76 1.87
N ILE A 10 0.33 12.36 0.80
CA ILE A 10 0.08 10.96 0.46
C ILE A 10 1.36 10.32 -0.09
N LEU A 11 1.70 9.12 0.39
CA LEU A 11 2.70 8.28 -0.25
C LEU A 11 2.02 7.49 -1.37
N HIS A 12 2.38 7.77 -2.61
CA HIS A 12 1.87 7.07 -3.77
C HIS A 12 2.85 5.98 -4.20
N ILE A 13 2.38 4.75 -4.23
CA ILE A 13 3.13 3.56 -4.60
C ILE A 13 2.50 3.00 -5.86
N VAL A 14 3.30 2.73 -6.89
CA VAL A 14 2.82 2.06 -8.11
C VAL A 14 3.48 0.70 -8.22
N ALA A 15 2.65 -0.34 -8.27
CA ALA A 15 3.06 -1.72 -8.46
C ALA A 15 2.49 -2.22 -9.79
N ASP A 16 3.37 -2.57 -10.72
CA ASP A 16 3.04 -3.15 -12.02
C ASP A 16 3.88 -4.40 -12.24
N GLY A 17 3.39 -5.36 -13.03
CA GLY A 17 4.07 -6.62 -13.26
C GLY A 17 3.96 -7.61 -12.09
N GLN A 18 4.94 -8.49 -11.96
CA GLN A 18 5.04 -9.44 -10.85
C GLN A 18 6.00 -8.89 -9.79
N LEU A 19 5.53 -8.75 -8.56
CA LEU A 19 6.37 -8.26 -7.47
C LEU A 19 7.34 -9.35 -6.99
N THR A 20 8.63 -9.05 -7.11
CA THR A 20 9.74 -9.96 -6.75
C THR A 20 10.45 -9.53 -5.46
N THR A 21 11.13 -10.46 -4.80
CA THR A 21 11.89 -10.19 -3.57
C THR A 21 12.95 -9.10 -3.74
N GLU A 22 13.55 -9.00 -4.93
CA GLU A 22 14.55 -8.00 -5.30
C GLU A 22 13.97 -6.60 -5.32
N GLU A 23 12.75 -6.43 -5.83
CA GLU A 23 12.06 -5.13 -5.78
C GLU A 23 11.81 -4.65 -4.35
N TYR A 24 11.56 -5.57 -3.41
CA TYR A 24 11.45 -5.22 -1.99
C TYR A 24 12.79 -4.80 -1.36
N VAL A 25 13.93 -5.36 -1.80
CA VAL A 25 15.26 -4.92 -1.29
C VAL A 25 15.48 -3.44 -1.57
N ASP A 26 15.08 -3.01 -2.76
CA ASP A 26 15.23 -1.64 -3.24
C ASP A 26 14.14 -0.70 -2.70
N PHE A 27 12.93 -1.21 -2.52
CA PHE A 27 11.78 -0.42 -2.08
C PHE A 27 11.80 -0.08 -0.59
N VAL A 28 12.09 -1.05 0.27
CA VAL A 28 11.98 -0.88 1.74
C VAL A 28 12.78 0.33 2.24
N PRO A 29 14.06 0.53 1.86
CA PRO A 29 14.83 1.70 2.30
C PRO A 29 14.30 3.04 1.76
N ARG A 30 13.58 3.03 0.62
CA ARG A 30 12.94 4.25 0.08
C ARG A 30 11.66 4.56 0.85
N PHE A 31 10.88 3.54 1.17
CA PHE A 31 9.70 3.68 2.02
C PHE A 31 10.07 4.22 3.40
N GLU A 32 11.05 3.62 4.09
CA GLU A 32 11.46 4.03 5.43
C GLU A 32 11.92 5.49 5.49
N ARG A 33 12.54 6.02 4.42
CA ARG A 33 12.92 7.44 4.33
C ARG A 33 11.73 8.39 4.20
N LEU A 34 10.65 7.94 3.56
CA LEU A 34 9.47 8.76 3.27
C LEU A 34 8.38 8.61 4.32
N ALA A 35 8.33 7.46 5.01
CA ALA A 35 7.37 7.10 6.05
C ALA A 35 7.95 7.33 7.47
N ASP A 36 8.69 8.42 7.66
CA ASP A 36 9.28 8.80 8.95
C ASP A 36 8.22 9.04 10.05
N GLN A 37 6.99 9.36 9.63
CA GLN A 37 5.80 9.55 10.45
C GLN A 37 4.60 8.84 9.80
N PRO A 38 3.51 8.59 10.55
CA PRO A 38 2.28 8.03 9.99
C PRO A 38 1.74 8.85 8.82
N ARG A 39 1.61 8.24 7.65
CA ARG A 39 1.10 8.90 6.43
C ARG A 39 0.01 8.07 5.76
N PRO A 40 -0.96 8.72 5.10
CA PRO A 40 -1.86 8.03 4.19
C PRO A 40 -1.08 7.48 2.99
N VAL A 41 -1.39 6.26 2.58
CA VAL A 41 -0.72 5.55 1.50
C VAL A 41 -1.74 5.21 0.41
N LEU A 42 -1.42 5.56 -0.83
CA LEU A 42 -2.15 5.14 -2.03
C LEU A 42 -1.30 4.13 -2.79
N ILE A 43 -1.83 2.93 -3.02
CA ILE A 43 -1.19 1.89 -3.81
C ILE A 43 -1.99 1.72 -5.11
N GLU A 44 -1.37 2.03 -6.23
CA GLU A 44 -1.94 1.79 -7.56
C GLU A 44 -1.38 0.48 -8.13
N LEU A 45 -2.28 -0.44 -8.44
CA LEU A 45 -1.98 -1.68 -9.15
C LEU A 45 -2.14 -1.43 -10.65
N GLY A 46 -1.01 -1.50 -11.36
CA GLY A 46 -0.96 -1.35 -12.81
C GLY A 46 -1.67 -2.47 -13.56
N PRO A 47 -2.02 -2.26 -14.84
CA PRO A 47 -2.72 -3.25 -15.65
C PRO A 47 -1.92 -4.53 -15.90
N GLY A 48 -0.60 -4.50 -15.71
CA GLY A 48 0.27 -5.67 -15.79
C GLY A 48 0.45 -6.41 -14.46
N PHE A 49 -0.25 -5.99 -13.40
CA PHE A 49 -0.08 -6.59 -12.08
C PHE A 49 -0.54 -8.05 -12.05
N THR A 50 0.38 -8.96 -11.74
CA THR A 50 0.12 -10.41 -11.72
C THR A 50 0.25 -11.02 -10.33
N GLY A 51 0.40 -10.19 -9.28
CA GLY A 51 0.51 -10.62 -7.90
C GLY A 51 1.95 -10.69 -7.38
N TRP A 52 2.10 -11.34 -6.22
CA TRP A 52 3.36 -11.53 -5.53
C TRP A 52 3.90 -12.93 -5.72
N THR A 53 5.21 -13.06 -5.79
CA THR A 53 5.86 -14.36 -5.51
C THR A 53 5.68 -14.72 -4.03
N LEU A 54 5.66 -16.02 -3.68
CA LEU A 54 5.53 -16.49 -2.28
C LEU A 54 6.54 -15.85 -1.31
N GLY A 55 7.77 -15.58 -1.78
CA GLY A 55 8.80 -14.90 -0.99
C GLY A 55 8.56 -13.39 -0.84
N ALA A 56 8.03 -12.73 -1.86
CA ALA A 56 7.60 -11.34 -1.79
C ALA A 56 6.41 -11.18 -0.84
N LEU A 57 5.46 -12.12 -0.85
CA LEU A 57 4.35 -12.14 0.10
C LEU A 57 4.87 -12.17 1.54
N TRP A 58 5.76 -13.12 1.88
CA TRP A 58 6.33 -13.22 3.23
C TRP A 58 7.06 -11.95 3.68
N ARG A 59 7.74 -11.27 2.76
CA ARG A 59 8.44 -10.00 3.01
C ARG A 59 7.47 -8.84 3.20
N ASP A 60 6.40 -8.80 2.43
CA ASP A 60 5.26 -7.89 2.61
C ASP A 60 4.68 -8.08 4.01
N LEU A 61 4.44 -9.34 4.43
CA LEU A 61 3.93 -9.63 5.77
C LEU A 61 4.86 -9.17 6.91
N GLN A 62 6.16 -9.39 6.78
CA GLN A 62 7.12 -8.92 7.79
C GLN A 62 7.17 -7.40 7.85
N PHE A 63 7.15 -6.76 6.69
CA PHE A 63 7.17 -5.30 6.55
C PHE A 63 5.93 -4.64 7.14
N ASP A 64 4.73 -5.17 6.87
CA ASP A 64 3.48 -4.68 7.46
C ASP A 64 3.49 -4.80 9.00
N VAL A 65 4.00 -5.91 9.53
CA VAL A 65 4.09 -6.12 11.00
C VAL A 65 5.09 -5.17 11.65
N GLU A 66 6.26 -4.94 11.04
CA GLU A 66 7.29 -4.03 11.56
C GLU A 66 6.85 -2.55 11.47
N HIS A 67 6.19 -2.17 10.38
CA HIS A 67 5.86 -0.77 10.09
C HIS A 67 4.40 -0.41 10.37
N ARG A 68 3.62 -1.31 10.99
CA ARG A 68 2.21 -1.08 11.42
C ARG A 68 1.93 0.23 12.15
N LYS A 69 2.92 0.83 12.82
CA LYS A 69 2.79 2.11 13.54
C LYS A 69 3.03 3.34 12.66
N GLN A 70 3.56 3.15 11.45
CA GLN A 70 3.86 4.17 10.45
C GLN A 70 2.80 4.21 9.33
N PHE A 71 1.92 3.21 9.25
CA PHE A 71 0.81 3.22 8.34
C PHE A 71 -0.38 3.97 8.96
N GLY A 72 -0.81 5.04 8.28
CA GLY A 72 -2.13 5.63 8.49
C GLY A 72 -3.20 4.82 7.74
N ARG A 73 -4.06 5.50 6.98
CA ARG A 73 -4.96 4.83 6.04
C ARG A 73 -4.23 4.35 4.80
N ILE A 74 -4.58 3.15 4.32
CA ILE A 74 -4.03 2.58 3.08
C ILE A 74 -5.17 2.39 2.08
N ALA A 75 -5.11 3.08 0.95
CA ALA A 75 -6.05 2.88 -0.15
C ALA A 75 -5.35 2.14 -1.29
N ILE A 76 -5.99 1.10 -1.80
CA ILE A 76 -5.46 0.32 -2.92
C ILE A 76 -6.41 0.47 -4.10
N VAL A 77 -5.89 0.87 -5.26
CA VAL A 77 -6.63 1.12 -6.49
C VAL A 77 -6.18 0.12 -7.54
N GLY A 78 -7.09 -0.68 -8.10
CA GLY A 78 -6.72 -1.70 -9.09
C GLY A 78 -7.91 -2.42 -9.73
N ASP A 79 -7.60 -3.38 -10.61
CA ASP A 79 -8.59 -4.22 -11.30
C ASP A 79 -9.04 -5.41 -10.43
N LYS A 80 -10.31 -5.82 -10.54
CA LYS A 80 -10.94 -6.87 -9.70
C LYS A 80 -10.22 -8.22 -9.62
N GLU A 81 -9.28 -8.48 -10.52
CA GLU A 81 -8.49 -9.71 -10.51
C GLU A 81 -7.63 -9.84 -9.26
N TRP A 82 -7.22 -8.74 -8.61
CA TRP A 82 -6.48 -8.80 -7.34
C TRP A 82 -7.36 -9.25 -6.16
N GLU A 83 -8.69 -9.04 -6.18
CA GLU A 83 -9.60 -9.48 -5.09
C GLU A 83 -9.54 -11.01 -4.89
N LYS A 84 -9.26 -11.77 -5.97
CA LYS A 84 -9.07 -13.22 -5.89
C LYS A 84 -7.79 -13.64 -5.16
N TRP A 85 -6.76 -12.79 -5.15
CA TRP A 85 -5.47 -13.06 -4.52
C TRP A 85 -5.34 -12.42 -3.13
N GLY A 86 -5.94 -11.23 -2.94
CA GLY A 86 -5.84 -10.45 -1.71
C GLY A 86 -6.58 -11.08 -0.52
N THR A 87 -7.76 -11.66 -0.76
CA THR A 87 -8.63 -12.14 0.34
C THR A 87 -8.05 -13.35 1.10
N GLU A 88 -7.26 -14.20 0.45
CA GLU A 88 -6.66 -15.38 1.10
C GLU A 88 -5.28 -15.11 1.70
N ALA A 89 -4.51 -14.17 1.15
CA ALA A 89 -3.10 -13.97 1.52
C ALA A 89 -2.86 -12.88 2.57
N SER A 90 -3.79 -11.93 2.74
CA SER A 90 -3.58 -10.72 3.55
C SER A 90 -4.50 -10.59 4.78
N ALA A 91 -5.46 -11.50 4.95
CA ALA A 91 -6.44 -11.45 6.04
C ALA A 91 -5.87 -11.37 7.48
N PRO A 92 -4.74 -12.00 7.84
CA PRO A 92 -4.20 -11.90 9.21
C PRO A 92 -3.33 -10.65 9.46
N LEU A 93 -3.10 -9.82 8.44
CA LEU A 93 -2.09 -8.75 8.44
C LEU A 93 -2.61 -7.33 8.56
N PHE A 94 -3.92 -7.11 8.73
CA PHE A 94 -4.47 -5.76 8.66
C PHE A 94 -4.73 -5.13 10.03
N PRO A 95 -3.74 -4.45 10.67
CA PRO A 95 -3.97 -3.56 11.80
C PRO A 95 -4.01 -2.07 11.41
N ALA A 96 -4.27 -1.71 10.14
CA ALA A 96 -4.47 -0.33 9.71
C ALA A 96 -5.73 -0.25 8.85
N GLU A 97 -6.50 0.84 8.95
CA GLU A 97 -7.65 1.10 8.09
C GLU A 97 -7.19 0.99 6.62
N MET A 98 -7.50 -0.15 5.98
CA MET A 98 -7.20 -0.40 4.58
C MET A 98 -8.50 -0.53 3.80
N ARG A 99 -8.55 0.10 2.62
CA ARG A 99 -9.71 0.00 1.75
C ARG A 99 -9.29 -0.12 0.29
N PHE A 100 -10.02 -0.95 -0.42
CA PHE A 100 -9.81 -1.16 -1.84
C PHE A 100 -10.84 -0.42 -2.67
N PHE A 101 -10.39 0.05 -3.82
CA PHE A 101 -11.16 0.80 -4.78
C PHE A 101 -10.89 0.22 -6.16
N GLU A 102 -11.93 0.13 -6.99
CA GLU A 102 -11.74 -0.18 -8.40
C GLU A 102 -10.93 0.94 -9.05
N LYS A 103 -10.26 0.65 -10.16
CA LYS A 103 -9.50 1.66 -10.93
C LYS A 103 -10.31 2.93 -11.24
N ALA A 104 -11.61 2.78 -11.50
CA ALA A 104 -12.53 3.90 -11.72
C ALA A 104 -12.80 4.75 -10.46
N GLY A 105 -12.56 4.20 -9.27
CA GLY A 105 -12.74 4.83 -7.96
C GLY A 105 -11.46 5.44 -7.38
N ALA A 106 -10.45 5.75 -8.20
CA ALA A 106 -9.22 6.40 -7.73
C ALA A 106 -9.51 7.72 -6.97
N SER A 107 -10.46 8.51 -7.45
CA SER A 107 -10.86 9.75 -6.78
C SER A 107 -11.55 9.51 -5.42
N ASP A 108 -12.33 8.43 -5.30
CA ASP A 108 -12.92 8.03 -4.01
C ASP A 108 -11.84 7.53 -3.03
N ALA A 109 -10.81 6.85 -3.54
CA ALA A 109 -9.65 6.42 -2.77
C ALA A 109 -8.91 7.62 -2.16
N GLU A 110 -8.59 8.60 -2.99
CA GLU A 110 -7.95 9.86 -2.56
C GLU A 110 -8.81 10.60 -1.53
N ALA A 111 -10.11 10.74 -1.80
CA ALA A 111 -11.04 11.40 -0.87
C ALA A 111 -11.10 10.67 0.48
N TRP A 112 -11.06 9.35 0.50
CA TRP A 112 -11.07 8.56 1.72
C TRP A 112 -9.76 8.68 2.53
N LEU A 113 -8.61 8.75 1.83
CA LEU A 113 -7.31 9.01 2.44
C LEU A 113 -7.25 10.41 3.07
N HIS A 114 -7.83 11.43 2.42
CA HIS A 114 -7.89 12.79 2.97
C HIS A 114 -8.84 12.91 4.17
N ASN A 115 -9.88 12.09 4.23
CA ASN A 115 -10.81 12.02 5.35
C ASN A 115 -10.31 11.12 6.49
N ALA A 116 -9.06 10.65 6.43
CA ALA A 116 -8.42 10.06 7.60
C ALA A 116 -8.44 11.10 8.73
N PRO A 117 -8.94 10.80 9.94
CA PRO A 117 -8.66 11.66 11.06
C PRO A 117 -7.14 11.78 11.14
N ARG A 118 -6.61 12.98 10.87
CA ARG A 118 -5.26 13.32 11.31
C ARG A 118 -5.31 13.02 12.79
N GLU A 119 -4.55 12.03 13.24
CA GLU A 119 -4.51 11.67 14.65
C GLU A 119 -3.87 12.87 15.38
N GLU A 120 -4.69 13.87 15.71
CA GLU A 120 -4.37 14.97 16.60
C GLU A 120 -4.22 14.33 17.97
N ARG A 121 -3.04 13.77 18.24
CA ARG A 121 -2.70 13.33 19.58
C ARG A 121 -2.36 14.57 20.42
N PRO A 122 -3.04 14.78 21.56
CA PRO A 122 -2.78 15.90 22.47
C PRO A 122 -1.40 15.82 23.13
#